data_AF-A0A7Y2IRC2-F1
#
_entry.id   AF-A0A7Y2IRC2-F1
#
_cell.length_a   1.000
_cell.length_b   1.000
_cell.length_c   1.000
_cell.angle_alpha   90.00
_cell.angle_beta   90.00
_cell.angle_gamma   90.00
#
_symmetry.space_group_name_H-M   'P 1'
#
loop_
_entity.id
_entity.type
_entity.pdbx_description
1 polymer ?
#
loop_
_entity_poly.entity_id
_entity_poly.type
_entity_poly.pdbx_seq_one_letter_code
_entity_poly.pdbx_strand_id
1 'polypeptide(L)' 'MTDEELRLWWFLGRQTPAKWRRQEPIGRFIVDFVCYEDRVIVEVDGEQHVDNPYDRRRDAWLVAQGFDVLRFTNA' A
#
# COMPACT_ATOMS: atom_id res chain seq x y z
N MET A 1 -5.55 -11.82 -4.18
CA MET A 1 -4.13 -11.48 -4.04
C MET A 1 -3.45 -11.85 -5.33
N THR A 2 -2.74 -10.92 -5.94
CA THR A 2 -1.96 -11.19 -7.17
C THR A 2 -0.65 -11.91 -6.82
N ASP A 3 0.02 -12.48 -7.82
CA ASP A 3 1.32 -13.14 -7.61
C ASP A 3 2.38 -12.12 -7.15
N GLU A 4 2.25 -10.87 -7.56
CA GLU A 4 3.13 -9.76 -7.21
C GLU A 4 2.95 -9.35 -5.75
N GLU A 5 1.70 -9.22 -5.27
CA GLU A 5 1.41 -8.99 -3.85
C GLU A 5 2.00 -10.11 -2.98
N LEU A 6 1.91 -11.37 -3.42
CA LEU A 6 2.49 -12.49 -2.68
C LEU A 6 4.03 -12.43 -2.61
N ARG A 7 4.69 -12.05 -3.71
CA ARG A 7 6.15 -11.86 -3.75
C ARG A 7 6.59 -10.71 -2.86
N LEU A 8 5.90 -9.58 -2.93
CA LEU A 8 6.18 -8.42 -2.09
C LEU A 8 5.96 -8.75 -0.62
N TRP A 9 4.88 -9.43 -0.27
CA TRP A 9 4.62 -9.88 1.09
C TRP A 9 5.74 -10.76 1.64
N TRP A 10 6.21 -11.74 0.86
CA TRP A 10 7.34 -12.58 1.25
C TRP A 10 8.61 -11.76 1.50
N PHE A 11 8.89 -10.78 0.66
CA PHE A 11 10.06 -9.91 0.80
C PHE A 11 9.95 -9.05 2.05
N LEU A 12 8.83 -8.34 2.24
CA LEU A 12 8.61 -7.45 3.38
C LEU A 12 8.75 -8.19 4.71
N GLY A 13 8.20 -9.41 4.81
CA GLY A 13 8.25 -10.21 6.04
C GLY A 13 9.60 -10.89 6.33
N ARG A 14 10.51 -11.00 5.35
CA ARG A 14 11.79 -11.71 5.51
C ARG A 14 13.03 -10.84 5.38
N GLN A 15 12.94 -9.75 4.64
CA GLN A 15 14.08 -8.89 4.28
C GLN A 15 14.05 -7.55 5.02
N THR A 16 13.01 -7.28 5.80
CA THR A 16 12.92 -6.09 6.64
C THR A 16 12.65 -6.48 8.09
N PRO A 17 13.20 -5.77 9.08
CA PRO A 17 12.87 -5.98 10.49
C PRO A 17 11.52 -5.36 10.88
N ALA A 18 10.88 -4.60 9.97
CA ALA A 18 9.66 -3.86 10.21
C ALA A 18 8.42 -4.76 10.26
N LYS A 19 7.42 -4.36 11.05
CA LYS A 19 6.16 -5.10 11.16
C LYS A 19 5.16 -4.65 10.10
N TRP A 20 5.02 -5.47 9.07
CA TRP A 20 4.06 -5.26 8.00
C TRP A 20 2.72 -5.95 8.28
N ARG A 21 1.63 -5.23 8.01
CA ARG A 21 0.29 -5.80 7.85
C ARG A 21 -0.10 -5.78 6.38
N ARG A 22 -1.04 -6.64 6.01
CA ARG A 22 -1.55 -6.77 4.65
C ARG A 22 -3.07 -6.62 4.61
N GLN A 23 -3.60 -6.07 3.52
CA GLN A 23 -5.03 -5.82 3.31
C GLN A 23 -5.68 -5.12 4.52
N GLU A 24 -5.00 -4.11 5.04
CA GLU A 24 -5.36 -3.46 6.30
C GLU A 24 -6.41 -2.37 6.05
N PRO A 25 -7.53 -2.37 6.79
CA PRO A 25 -8.46 -1.24 6.77
C PRO A 25 -7.86 -0.02 7.47
N ILE A 26 -7.79 1.11 6.76
CA ILE A 26 -7.43 2.42 7.31
C ILE A 26 -8.55 3.42 6.95
N GLY A 27 -9.35 3.76 7.96
CA GLY A 27 -10.57 4.55 7.78
C GLY A 27 -11.54 3.86 6.82
N ARG A 28 -11.82 4.50 5.69
CA ARG A 28 -12.74 3.97 4.66
C ARG A 28 -12.03 3.20 3.54
N PHE A 29 -10.71 3.05 3.61
CA PHE A 29 -9.91 2.43 2.57
C PHE A 29 -9.29 1.14 3.09
N ILE A 30 -9.03 0.21 2.18
CA ILE A 30 -8.17 -0.95 2.44
C ILE A 30 -6.87 -0.67 1.70
N VAL A 31 -5.74 -0.91 2.36
CA VAL A 31 -4.41 -0.77 1.77
C VAL A 31 -3.73 -2.12 1.67
N ASP A 32 -2.93 -2.34 0.63
CA ASP A 32 -2.33 -3.66 0.37
C ASP A 32 -1.34 -4.02 1.45
N PHE A 33 -0.45 -3.10 1.82
CA PHE A 33 0.53 -3.26 2.89
C PHE A 33 0.70 -1.98 3.70
N VAL A 34 0.92 -2.13 5.01
CA VAL A 34 1.26 -1.00 5.89
C VAL A 34 2.26 -1.39 6.97
N CYS A 35 3.25 -0.53 7.18
CA CYS A 35 4.09 -0.49 8.36
C CYS A 35 3.65 0.71 9.21
N TYR A 36 3.00 0.44 10.35
CA TYR A 36 2.55 1.51 11.25
C TYR A 36 3.71 2.19 11.99
N GLU A 37 4.80 1.45 12.24
CA GLU A 37 5.98 1.95 12.96
C GLU A 37 6.66 3.08 12.16
N ASP A 38 6.85 2.86 10.86
CA ASP A 38 7.46 3.83 9.94
C ASP A 38 6.45 4.72 9.22
N ARG A 39 5.14 4.51 9.44
CA ARG A 39 4.04 5.20 8.75
C ARG A 39 4.11 5.06 7.22
N VAL A 40 4.49 3.90 6.71
CA VAL A 40 4.58 3.64 5.27
C VAL A 40 3.46 2.73 4.82
N ILE A 41 2.80 3.10 3.72
CA ILE A 41 1.84 2.28 2.98
C ILE A 41 2.50 1.89 1.66
N VAL A 42 2.38 0.61 1.28
CA VAL A 42 2.79 0.11 -0.03
C VAL A 42 1.59 -0.49 -0.74
N GLU A 43 1.37 -0.04 -1.98
CA GLU A 43 0.29 -0.45 -2.86
C GLU A 43 0.86 -1.10 -4.12
N VAL A 44 0.23 -2.18 -4.59
CA VAL A 44 0.59 -2.86 -5.82
C VAL A 44 -0.48 -2.57 -6.87
N ASP A 45 -0.13 -1.78 -7.88
CA ASP A 45 -1.06 -1.36 -8.92
C ASP A 45 -1.33 -2.52 -9.89
N GLY A 46 -2.58 -2.99 -9.92
CA GLY A 46 -3.09 -3.82 -11.01
C GLY A 46 -3.77 -2.95 -12.06
N GLU A 47 -3.07 -2.57 -13.14
CA GLU A 47 -3.53 -1.98 -14.43
C GLU A 47 -4.60 -0.84 -14.45
N GLN A 48 -5.23 -0.44 -13.34
CA GLN A 48 -6.46 0.37 -13.34
C GLN A 48 -6.29 1.79 -12.76
N HIS A 49 -5.09 2.21 -12.39
CA HIS A 49 -4.87 3.45 -11.64
C HIS A 49 -4.20 4.57 -12.45
N VAL A 50 -4.50 4.64 -13.75
CA VAL A 50 -4.17 5.83 -14.54
C VAL A 50 -5.42 6.71 -14.62
N ASP A 51 -5.45 7.76 -13.79
CA ASP A 51 -6.33 8.93 -13.88
C ASP A 51 -7.74 8.92 -13.26
N ASN A 52 -8.02 8.09 -12.23
CA ASN A 52 -9.29 8.20 -11.49
C ASN A 52 -9.24 9.30 -10.40
N PRO A 53 -10.13 10.33 -10.41
CA PRO A 53 -10.22 11.34 -9.35
C PRO A 53 -10.44 10.76 -7.94
N TYR A 54 -10.99 9.55 -7.84
CA TYR A 54 -11.17 8.82 -6.59
C TYR A 54 -9.83 8.50 -5.90
N ASP A 55 -8.79 8.16 -6.67
CA ASP A 55 -7.47 7.80 -6.12
C ASP A 55 -6.75 9.00 -5.54
N ARG A 56 -6.85 10.17 -6.19
CA ARG A 56 -6.26 11.41 -5.63
C ARG A 56 -6.86 11.77 -4.28
N ARG A 57 -8.16 11.55 -4.08
CA ARG A 57 -8.83 11.79 -2.79
C ARG A 57 -8.44 10.75 -1.74
N ARG A 58 -8.22 9.51 -2.16
CA ARG A 58 -7.72 8.44 -1.30
C ARG A 58 -6.32 8.75 -0.80
N ASP A 59 -5.41 9.05 -1.71
CA ASP A 59 -4.00 9.32 -1.40
C ASP A 59 -3.85 10.56 -0.54
N ALA A 60 -4.53 11.65 -0.90
CA ALA A 60 -4.53 12.86 -0.07
C ALA A 60 -5.05 12.60 1.35
N TRP A 61 -6.05 11.72 1.51
CA TRP A 61 -6.58 11.38 2.84
C TRP A 61 -5.59 10.53 3.63
N LEU A 62 -4.96 9.53 3.02
CA LEU A 62 -3.94 8.67 3.66
C LEU A 62 -2.71 9.48 4.07
N VAL A 63 -2.24 10.37 3.20
CA VAL A 63 -1.16 11.32 3.51
C VAL A 63 -1.57 12.25 4.64
N ALA A 64 -2.80 12.75 4.66
CA ALA A 64 -3.31 13.57 5.76
C ALA A 64 -3.43 12.80 7.09
N GLN A 65 -3.51 11.45 7.06
CA GLN A 65 -3.40 10.63 8.27
C GLN A 65 -1.95 10.49 8.74
N GLY A 66 -0.97 10.98 7.97
CA GLY A 66 0.46 10.95 8.28
C GLY A 66 1.18 9.73 7.73
N PHE A 67 0.68 9.13 6.66
CA PHE A 67 1.36 8.03 5.97
C PHE A 67 2.08 8.49 4.70
N ASP A 68 3.25 7.93 4.45
CA ASP A 68 3.88 7.96 3.14
C ASP A 68 3.33 6.81 2.29
N VAL A 69 2.82 7.10 1.09
CA VAL A 69 2.20 6.11 0.20
C VAL A 69 3.11 5.84 -0.98
N LEU A 70 3.60 4.61 -1.09
CA LEU A 70 4.43 4.12 -2.19
C LEU A 70 3.60 3.20 -3.10
N ARG A 71 3.60 3.48 -4.41
CA ARG A 71 2.90 2.68 -5.42
C ARG A 71 3.90 2.00 -6.34
N PHE A 72 3.71 0.70 -6.56
CA PHE A 72 4.49 -0.07 -7.52
C PHE A 72 3.56 -0.58 -8.62
N THR A 73 3.81 -0.17 -9.85
CA THR A 73 3.06 -0.65 -11.03
C THR A 73 3.76 -1.87 -11.62
N ASN A 74 2.97 -2.85 -12.06
CA ASN A 74 3.50 -3.95 -12.87
C ASN A 74 3.93 -3.40 -14.24
N ALA A 75 5.22 -3.55 -14.56
CA ALA A 75 5.78 -3.28 -15.89
C ALA A 75 5.96 -4.60 -16.66
#